data_AF-A0A0D3VCL8-F1
#
_entry.id   AF-A0A0D3VCL8-F1
#
_cell.length_a   1.000
_cell.length_b   1.000
_cell.length_c   1.000
_cell.angle_alpha   90.00
_cell.angle_beta   90.00
_cell.angle_gamma   90.00
#
_symmetry.space_group_name_H-M   'P 1'
#
loop_
_entity.id
_entity.type
_entity.pdbx_description
1 polymer ?
#
loop_
_entity_poly.entity_id
_entity_poly.type
_entity_poly.pdbx_seq_one_letter_code
_entity_poly.pdbx_strand_id
1 'polypeptide(L)'
;MRYRKQVEVDFAQESNQQDSVMRQKKLPVRQTTRVQSFLIMRDMLRLIQRMIGHIRKTILPVNHMEQIHKLRDQQIEQLSLPFAS
;
A
#
# COMPACT_ATOMS: atom_id res chain seq x y z
N MET A 1 14.82 -5.43 13.50
CA MET A 1 13.38 -5.77 13.45
C MET A 1 13.03 -6.21 12.04
N ARG A 2 12.31 -7.31 11.86
CA ARG A 2 11.78 -7.68 10.52
C ARG A 2 10.65 -6.70 10.17
N TYR A 3 10.62 -6.20 8.94
CA TYR A 3 9.64 -5.20 8.46
C TYR A 3 8.19 -5.53 8.86
N ARG A 4 7.80 -6.80 8.73
CA ARG A 4 6.49 -7.30 9.16
C ARG A 4 6.17 -7.06 10.64
N LYS A 5 7.12 -7.34 11.55
CA LYS A 5 6.93 -7.10 13.00
C LYS A 5 6.76 -5.61 13.30
N GLN A 6 7.48 -4.74 12.59
CA GLN A 6 7.33 -3.29 12.78
C GLN A 6 5.93 -2.83 12.38
N VAL A 7 5.44 -3.29 11.23
CA VAL A 7 4.10 -2.95 10.73
C VAL A 7 3.01 -3.45 11.69
N GLU A 8 3.13 -4.65 12.23
CA GLU A 8 2.18 -5.21 13.21
C GLU A 8 2.15 -4.38 14.51
N VAL A 9 3.32 -3.97 15.03
CA VAL A 9 3.44 -3.15 16.24
C VAL A 9 2.84 -1.75 16.02
N ASP A 10 3.19 -1.10 14.91
CA ASP A 10 2.66 0.23 14.57
C ASP A 10 1.13 0.21 14.50
N PHE A 11 0.56 -0.82 13.88
CA PHE A 11 -0.89 -0.98 13.73
C PHE A 11 -1.58 -1.16 15.09
N ALA A 12 -1.02 -2.00 15.96
CA ALA A 12 -1.55 -2.21 17.30
C ALA A 12 -1.52 -0.91 18.14
N GLN A 13 -0.43 -0.15 18.04
CA GLN A 13 -0.29 1.11 18.76
C GLN A 13 -1.28 2.18 18.27
N GLU A 14 -1.46 2.29 16.95
CA GLU A 14 -2.43 3.23 16.35
C GLU A 14 -3.86 2.84 16.72
N SER A 15 -4.22 1.56 16.68
CA SER A 15 -5.55 1.06 17.09
C SER A 15 -5.86 1.38 18.55
N ASN A 16 -4.91 1.13 19.47
CA ASN A 16 -5.07 1.45 20.89
C ASN A 16 -5.29 2.95 21.13
N GLN A 17 -4.57 3.81 20.40
CA GLN A 17 -4.74 5.26 20.49
C GLN A 17 -6.15 5.68 20.05
N GLN A 18 -6.68 5.06 19.00
CA GLN A 18 -8.01 5.39 18.49
C GLN A 18 -9.12 4.95 19.42
N ASP A 19 -9.00 3.78 20.05
CA ASP A 19 -9.91 3.33 21.09
C ASP A 19 -9.96 4.31 22.27
N SER A 20 -8.80 4.81 22.71
CA SER A 20 -8.73 5.83 23.76
C SER A 20 -9.49 7.11 23.37
N VAL A 21 -9.29 7.62 22.15
CA VAL A 21 -9.99 8.82 21.64
C VAL A 21 -11.50 8.59 21.53
N MET A 22 -11.91 7.41 21.05
CA MET A 22 -13.33 7.07 20.92
C MET A 22 -14.03 7.02 22.28
N ARG A 23 -13.36 6.44 23.29
CA ARG A 23 -13.85 6.44 24.69
C ARG A 23 -13.92 7.84 25.28
N GLN A 24 -12.88 8.66 25.07
CA GLN A 24 -12.84 10.05 25.56
C GLN A 24 -13.99 10.89 24.98
N LYS A 25 -14.28 10.73 23.68
CA LYS A 25 -15.33 11.48 22.98
C LYS A 25 -16.75 10.95 23.24
N LYS A 26 -16.92 9.87 24.01
CA LYS A 26 -18.22 9.23 24.33
C LYS A 26 -19.08 9.02 23.07
N LEU A 27 -18.47 8.49 22.01
CA LEU A 27 -19.17 8.30 20.74
C LEU A 27 -20.35 7.31 20.92
N PRO A 28 -21.55 7.64 20.40
CA PRO A 28 -22.67 6.70 20.35
C PRO A 28 -22.30 5.45 19.55
N VAL A 29 -22.75 4.27 19.98
CA VAL A 29 -22.41 2.96 19.38
C VAL A 29 -22.57 2.94 17.85
N ARG A 30 -23.64 3.55 17.31
CA ARG A 30 -23.87 3.65 15.85
C ARG A 30 -22.81 4.48 15.12
N GLN A 31 -22.30 5.53 15.76
CA GLN A 31 -21.20 6.34 15.21
C GLN A 31 -19.86 5.60 15.38
N THR A 32 -19.67 4.86 16.46
CA THR A 32 -18.50 4.02 16.69
C THR A 32 -18.32 2.98 15.58
N THR A 33 -19.39 2.31 15.15
CA THR A 33 -19.32 1.33 14.05
C THR A 33 -18.88 1.97 12.73
N ARG A 34 -19.45 3.14 12.36
CA ARG A 34 -19.05 3.86 11.15
C ARG A 34 -17.60 4.32 11.19
N VAL A 35 -17.17 4.83 12.35
CA VAL A 35 -15.79 5.26 12.58
C VAL A 35 -14.85 4.07 12.47
N GLN A 36 -15.13 2.94 13.14
CA GLN A 36 -14.33 1.73 13.04
C GLN A 36 -14.23 1.20 11.60
N SER A 37 -15.33 1.14 10.85
CA SER A 37 -15.29 0.71 9.43
C SER A 37 -14.41 1.63 8.57
N PHE A 38 -14.52 2.95 8.75
CA PHE A 38 -13.67 3.91 8.04
C PHE A 38 -12.19 3.74 8.40
N LEU A 39 -11.89 3.52 9.68
CA LEU A 39 -10.54 3.35 10.17
C LEU A 39 -9.91 2.07 9.63
N ILE A 40 -10.64 0.96 9.66
CA ILE A 40 -10.21 -0.31 9.07
C ILE A 40 -9.91 -0.15 7.57
N MET A 41 -10.77 0.54 6.81
CA MET A 41 -10.53 0.81 5.39
C MET A 41 -9.29 1.69 5.17
N ARG A 42 -9.12 2.76 5.95
CA ARG A 42 -7.96 3.65 5.90
C ARG A 42 -6.66 2.89 6.19
N ASP A 43 -6.69 2.04 7.21
CA ASP A 43 -5.50 1.33 7.67
C ASP A 43 -5.11 0.21 6.70
N MET A 44 -6.09 -0.47 6.07
CA MET A 44 -5.84 -1.36 4.94
C MET A 44 -5.19 -0.64 3.76
N LEU A 45 -5.68 0.54 3.38
CA LEU A 45 -5.08 1.33 2.30
C LEU A 45 -3.62 1.71 2.61
N ARG A 46 -3.35 2.16 3.84
CA ARG A 46 -1.99 2.47 4.30
C ARG A 46 -1.10 1.23 4.28
N LEU A 47 -1.60 0.07 4.70
CA LEU A 47 -0.84 -1.18 4.68
C LEU A 47 -0.42 -1.54 3.25
N ILE A 48 -1.35 -1.47 2.29
CA ILE A 48 -1.07 -1.72 0.88
C ILE A 48 0.00 -0.77 0.35
N GLN A 49 -0.13 0.54 0.62
CA GLN A 49 0.86 1.55 0.20
C GLN A 49 2.25 1.28 0.79
N ARG A 50 2.32 0.94 2.08
CA ARG A 50 3.58 0.60 2.76
C ARG A 50 4.19 -0.66 2.15
N MET A 51 3.41 -1.71 1.91
CA MET A 51 3.88 -2.94 1.26
C MET A 51 4.44 -2.67 -0.15
N ILE A 52 3.74 -1.88 -0.97
CA ILE A 52 4.22 -1.47 -2.30
C ILE A 52 5.54 -0.70 -2.17
N GLY A 53 5.61 0.27 -1.25
CA GLY A 53 6.83 1.04 -1.00
C GLY A 53 8.00 0.18 -0.54
N HIS A 54 7.73 -0.83 0.30
CA HIS A 54 8.74 -1.78 0.75
C HIS A 54 9.26 -2.63 -0.43
N ILE A 55 8.36 -3.23 -1.20
CA ILE A 55 8.69 -4.04 -2.39
C ILE A 55 9.51 -3.22 -3.40
N ARG A 56 9.14 -1.96 -3.64
CA ARG A 56 9.90 -1.04 -4.51
C ARG A 56 11.32 -0.80 -4.05
N LYS A 57 11.58 -0.82 -2.74
CA LYS A 57 12.91 -0.56 -2.17
C LYS A 57 13.76 -1.83 -2.05
N THR A 58 13.13 -2.99 -1.84
CA THR A 58 13.86 -4.23 -1.53
C THR A 58 13.95 -5.21 -2.69
N ILE A 59 12.97 -5.20 -3.60
CA ILE A 59 12.87 -6.18 -4.70
C ILE A 59 13.08 -5.51 -6.05
N LEU A 60 12.51 -4.32 -6.27
CA LEU A 60 12.65 -3.68 -7.59
C LEU A 60 14.02 -3.01 -7.76
N PRO A 61 14.67 -3.19 -8.92
CA PRO A 61 15.89 -2.46 -9.26
C PRO A 61 15.60 -0.95 -9.35
N VAL A 62 16.57 -0.12 -8.98
CA VAL A 62 16.41 1.35 -8.90
C VAL A 62 15.88 1.95 -10.20
N ASN A 63 16.28 1.42 -11.36
CA ASN A 63 15.88 1.87 -12.69
C ASN A 63 14.78 1.01 -13.34
N HIS A 64 13.96 0.30 -12.53
CA HIS A 64 12.90 -0.57 -13.03
C HIS A 64 11.96 0.13 -14.03
N MET A 65 11.63 1.41 -13.80
CA MET A 65 10.78 2.17 -14.71
C MET A 65 11.44 2.37 -16.08
N GLU A 66 12.71 2.78 -16.11
CA GLU A 66 13.46 2.95 -17.38
C GLU A 66 13.58 1.64 -18.14
N GLN A 67 13.79 0.52 -17.44
CA GLN A 67 13.82 -0.81 -18.07
C GLN A 67 12.47 -1.20 -18.65
N ILE A 68 11.38 -0.94 -17.93
CA ILE A 68 10.02 -1.20 -18.43
C ILE A 68 9.72 -0.34 -19.66
N HIS A 69 10.14 0.93 -19.66
CA HIS A 69 9.99 1.80 -20.83
C HIS A 69 10.79 1.29 -22.03
N LYS A 70 12.06 0.92 -21.84
CA LYS A 70 12.87 0.32 -22.91
C LYS A 70 12.25 -0.97 -23.47
N LEU A 71 11.77 -1.85 -22.61
CA LEU A 71 11.12 -3.10 -23.04
C LEU A 71 9.82 -2.83 -23.80
N ARG A 72 9.04 -1.83 -23.38
CA ARG A 72 7.85 -1.38 -24.11
C ARG A 72 8.24 -0.89 -25.51
N ASP A 73 9.23 -0.01 -25.61
CA ASP A 73 9.62 0.59 -26.89
C ASP A 73 10.13 -0.48 -27.86
N GLN A 74 10.91 -1.46 -27.36
CA GLN A 74 11.33 -2.62 -28.14
C GLN A 74 10.16 -3.51 -28.60
N GLN A 75 9.14 -3.71 -27.76
CA GLN A 75 7.94 -4.44 -28.15
C GLN A 75 7.14 -3.68 -29.22
N ILE A 76 7.02 -2.36 -29.10
CA ILE A 76 6.33 -1.53 -30.10
C ILE A 76 7.08 -1.60 -31.43
N GLU A 77 8.42 -1.49 -31.42
CA GLU A 77 9.24 -1.66 -32.61
C GLU A 77 9.04 -3.04 -33.25
N GLN A 78 9.09 -4.12 -32.46
CA GLN A 78 8.85 -5.49 -32.94
C GLN A 78 7.46 -5.70 -33.55
N LEU A 79 6.42 -5.10 -32.97
CA LEU A 79 5.04 -5.19 -33.47
C LEU A 79 4.78 -4.27 -34.67
N SER A 80 5.56 -3.19 -34.80
CA SER A 80 5.49 -2.25 -35.92
C SER A 80 6.26 -2.71 -37.15
N LEU A 81 7.18 -3.68 -36.99
CA LEU A 81 7.78 -4.36 -38.13
C LEU A 81 6.67 -5.12 -38.87
N PRO A 82 6.44 -4.87 -40.18
CA PRO A 82 5.53 -5.68 -40.95
C PRO A 82 6.05 -7.13 -40.86
N PHE A 83 5.13 -8.09 -40.72
CA PHE A 83 5.44 -9.50 -40.89
C PHE A 83 6.12 -9.66 -42.25
N ALA A 84 7.45 -9.61 -42.28
CA ALA A 84 8.21 -9.81 -43.48
C ALA A 84 7.91 -11.24 -43.92
N SER A 85 7.26 -11.32 -45.08
CA SER A 85 6.84 -12.54 -45.78
C SER A 85 8.05 -13.40 -46.14
#